data_AF-A0A839UMW5-F1
#
_entry.id   AF-A0A839UMW5-F1
#
_cell.length_a   1.000
_cell.length_b   1.000
_cell.length_c   1.000
_cell.angle_alpha   90.00
_cell.angle_beta   90.00
_cell.angle_gamma   90.00
#
_symmetry.space_group_name_H-M   'P 1'
#
loop_
_entity.id
_entity.type
_entity.pdbx_description
1 polymer ?
#
loop_
_entity_poly.entity_id
_entity_poly.type
_entity_poly.pdbx_seq_one_letter_code
_entity_poly.pdbx_strand_id
1 'polypeptide(L)'
;MRITGATIGQFFRCAPKLPQSATLCFYHQGVITLSQFCSIDGCAREVFESTTECVLHCKKDDYSHDFKNNGILRKFYDALIEYIAESAFEWKRPDNPEIVNAESFKAYLQEGVGSDEVVNFCHSEVTVFTSIFFPCRDSRDNFDYLKLLRKIKGAHFNYCKFTAHSVEIPKVEAFFQDCEFFQWWSITQSKLLENVNNVLFQNCKFREDVSSYPDDDHSATLDIPLFNNCSFDKSLSFENVSLKKPVFNNTDDDLIKIHKLRIENCEINEKFVLNKLNAEYILIENSEFKAKLELKEGFIDEIELINTNFNGLFDSYSTEYGRFYCFKSIFSDFVGFEKCKFAALQGDNELNQLSIFRYVTFLSFTNFRNSTFAQGIDLENTNLKEAPNFLNIDVLSNNTNRETLRIIKDSFDKIGNHIEANKFFVLEMTKYKQGLSNKPLNQEKLIFWLNEKTSNFGQSYLLPTLWIVFFSVIYYLLILGHEGNLLYNLVPPANEAIISVSNVFNGIAANIIPFKKLLREGMEFTSLVFYVIFASLIWQTIVAVKRHTRR
;
A
#
# COMPACT_ATOMS: atom_id res chain seq x y z
N MET A 1 -27.59 10.89 38.95
CA MET A 1 -27.94 10.94 40.40
C MET A 1 -26.65 10.68 41.19
N ARG A 2 -26.51 11.28 42.40
CA ARG A 2 -25.34 11.34 43.32
C ARG A 2 -24.36 10.12 43.28
N ILE A 3 -23.01 10.27 43.20
CA ILE A 3 -22.03 10.67 44.27
C ILE A 3 -22.12 9.71 45.49
N THR A 4 -21.08 9.16 46.14
CA THR A 4 -19.60 9.38 46.27
C THR A 4 -18.76 8.42 45.38
N GLY A 5 -17.42 8.25 45.43
CA GLY A 5 -16.24 8.85 46.12
C GLY A 5 -15.18 7.74 46.38
N ALA A 6 -13.84 7.88 46.43
CA ALA A 6 -12.84 8.96 46.58
C ALA A 6 -11.97 8.80 47.86
N THR A 7 -10.71 8.32 47.73
CA THR A 7 -9.49 8.74 48.48
C THR A 7 -8.24 8.16 47.79
N ILE A 8 -7.36 8.98 47.20
CA ILE A 8 -6.18 9.71 47.74
C ILE A 8 -4.87 8.91 47.67
N GLY A 9 -3.88 9.49 46.97
CA GLY A 9 -2.48 9.06 46.86
C GLY A 9 -1.69 10.08 46.03
N GLN A 10 -1.24 11.16 46.67
CA GLN A 10 -0.45 12.23 46.04
C GLN A 10 0.99 11.77 45.78
N PHE A 11 1.69 12.32 44.78
CA PHE A 11 3.01 12.97 44.96
C PHE A 11 3.35 13.84 43.71
N PHE A 12 3.45 15.16 43.94
CA PHE A 12 4.08 16.24 43.14
C PHE A 12 3.95 16.28 41.60
N ARG A 13 3.10 17.19 41.12
CA ARG A 13 3.36 18.00 39.90
C ARG A 13 3.97 19.35 40.33
N CYS A 14 5.12 19.71 39.78
CA CYS A 14 5.62 21.10 39.81
C CYS A 14 5.64 21.65 38.38
N ALA A 15 4.73 22.58 38.10
CA ALA A 15 4.81 23.43 36.91
C ALA A 15 5.55 24.73 37.26
N PRO A 16 6.50 25.22 36.44
CA PRO A 16 7.06 26.55 36.62
C PRO A 16 6.02 27.61 36.26
N LYS A 17 5.92 28.65 37.10
CA LYS A 17 5.18 29.88 36.76
C LYS A 17 6.00 30.69 35.76
N LEU A 18 5.35 31.20 34.73
CA LEU A 18 5.85 32.31 33.91
C LEU A 18 6.10 33.55 34.79
N PRO A 19 7.28 34.19 34.71
CA PRO A 19 7.42 35.62 34.97
C PRO A 19 7.28 36.39 33.66
N GLN A 20 6.31 37.30 33.58
CA GLN A 20 6.37 38.40 32.62
C GLN A 20 7.46 39.38 33.08
N SER A 21 8.61 39.40 32.40
CA SER A 21 9.61 40.47 32.55
C SER A 21 9.66 41.30 31.26
N ALA A 22 9.54 42.62 31.41
CA ALA A 22 9.37 43.54 30.30
C ALA A 22 10.62 43.65 29.41
N THR A 23 10.41 43.68 28.10
CA THR A 23 11.44 44.03 27.11
C THR A 23 11.80 45.50 27.24
N LEU A 24 12.84 45.81 28.03
CA LEU A 24 13.43 47.14 28.11
C LEU A 24 14.60 47.25 27.11
N CYS A 25 14.30 47.76 25.92
CA CYS A 25 15.31 48.10 24.92
C CYS A 25 16.15 49.30 25.39
N PHE A 26 17.29 49.05 26.04
CA PHE A 26 18.32 50.06 26.23
C PHE A 26 19.26 50.10 25.03
N TYR A 27 19.03 51.06 24.12
CA TYR A 27 20.04 51.47 23.16
C TYR A 27 21.12 52.29 23.86
N HIS A 28 22.17 51.62 24.32
CA HIS A 28 23.46 52.25 24.60
C HIS A 28 24.55 51.52 23.84
N GLN A 29 25.52 52.27 23.31
CA GLN A 29 26.69 51.74 22.61
C GLN A 29 27.43 50.78 23.54
N GLY A 30 27.40 49.49 23.22
CA GLY A 30 27.94 48.43 24.06
C GLY A 30 28.39 47.24 23.22
N VAL A 31 29.58 46.72 23.54
CA VAL A 31 30.11 45.49 22.96
C VAL A 31 29.14 44.36 23.29
N ILE A 32 28.75 43.57 22.29
CA ILE A 32 27.97 42.35 22.51
C ILE A 32 28.90 41.34 23.18
N THR A 33 28.81 41.24 24.51
CA THR A 33 29.37 40.11 25.25
C THR A 33 28.50 38.89 24.95
N LEU A 34 28.91 38.11 23.94
CA LEU A 34 28.42 36.75 23.73
C LEU A 34 28.58 35.96 25.04
N SER A 35 27.62 35.08 25.34
CA SER A 35 27.76 34.13 26.45
C SER A 35 29.05 33.34 26.25
N GLN A 36 29.88 33.23 27.29
CA GLN A 36 31.06 32.36 27.24
C GLN A 36 30.67 30.88 27.25
N PHE A 37 29.46 30.54 27.72
CA PHE A 37 28.97 29.17 27.87
C PHE A 37 27.87 28.84 26.86
N CYS A 38 27.84 27.56 26.47
CA CYS A 38 26.88 26.97 25.54
C CYS A 38 25.41 27.26 25.89
N SER A 39 24.59 27.57 24.89
CA SER A 39 23.16 27.85 25.03
C SER A 39 22.26 26.62 25.24
N ILE A 40 22.81 25.41 25.21
CA ILE A 40 22.10 24.17 25.55
C ILE A 40 22.06 24.00 27.07
N ASP A 41 20.85 23.88 27.62
CA ASP A 41 20.62 23.70 29.07
C ASP A 41 21.47 22.55 29.63
N GLY A 42 22.12 22.81 30.77
CA GLY A 42 23.01 21.86 31.44
C GLY A 42 24.44 21.77 30.86
N CYS A 43 24.76 22.41 29.74
CA CYS A 43 26.10 22.37 29.17
C CYS A 43 27.01 23.51 29.67
N ALA A 44 27.99 23.17 30.51
CA ALA A 44 28.97 24.12 31.05
C ALA A 44 30.19 24.38 30.12
N ARG A 45 30.16 23.91 28.86
CA ARG A 45 31.30 24.02 27.92
C ARG A 45 31.33 25.39 27.24
N GLU A 46 32.53 25.86 26.93
CA GLU A 46 32.75 27.13 26.23
C GLU A 46 32.12 27.13 24.82
N VAL A 47 31.61 28.29 24.40
CA VAL A 47 31.05 28.47 23.04
C VAL A 47 32.11 28.29 21.95
N PHE A 48 31.71 27.71 20.83
CA PHE A 48 32.58 27.58 19.67
C PHE A 48 32.52 28.85 18.81
N GLU A 49 33.60 29.63 18.88
CA GLU A 49 33.85 30.80 18.03
C GLU A 49 32.73 31.85 18.12
N SER A 50 32.10 32.25 17.01
CA SER A 50 31.00 33.23 17.00
C SER A 50 29.60 32.61 17.15
N THR A 51 29.51 31.33 17.48
CA THR A 51 28.23 30.65 17.73
C THR A 51 27.78 30.80 19.19
N THR A 52 26.53 30.42 19.48
CA THR A 52 25.99 30.37 20.86
C THR A 52 26.20 29.01 21.54
N GLU A 53 26.76 28.02 20.84
CA GLU A 53 26.79 26.62 21.22
C GLU A 53 28.24 26.12 21.31
N CYS A 54 28.53 25.15 22.19
CA CYS A 54 29.87 24.55 22.23
C CYS A 54 30.12 23.64 21.01
N VAL A 55 31.37 23.21 20.82
CA VAL A 55 31.75 22.40 19.65
C VAL A 55 30.97 21.08 19.50
N LEU A 56 30.42 20.52 20.59
CA LEU A 56 29.57 19.31 20.56
C LEU A 56 28.13 19.60 20.10
N HIS A 57 27.64 20.83 20.27
CA HIS A 57 26.24 21.20 20.04
C HIS A 57 26.03 22.09 18.82
N CYS A 58 27.03 22.90 18.45
CA CYS A 58 26.94 23.80 17.32
C CYS A 58 26.70 23.04 16.00
N LYS A 59 25.97 23.67 15.07
CA LYS A 59 25.70 23.08 13.76
C LYS A 59 26.98 22.61 13.06
N LYS A 60 26.88 21.44 12.43
CA LYS A 60 27.87 20.86 11.52
C LYS A 60 27.36 20.91 10.09
N ASP A 61 28.28 20.99 9.14
CA ASP A 61 27.99 21.01 7.71
C ASP A 61 28.58 19.75 7.05
N ASP A 62 29.02 19.84 5.79
CA ASP A 62 29.71 18.74 5.12
C ASP A 62 31.18 18.63 5.54
N TYR A 63 31.77 17.46 5.32
CA TYR A 63 33.17 17.19 5.68
C TYR A 63 34.18 18.17 5.06
N SER A 64 33.98 18.62 3.82
CA SER A 64 34.91 19.52 3.14
C SER A 64 34.87 20.95 3.68
N HIS A 65 33.70 21.38 4.18
CA HIS A 65 33.54 22.61 4.93
C HIS A 65 34.18 22.47 6.32
N ASP A 66 33.73 21.49 7.11
CA ASP A 66 34.13 21.33 8.50
C ASP A 66 35.63 21.02 8.66
N PHE A 67 36.23 20.21 7.78
CA PHE A 67 37.68 19.96 7.83
C PHE A 67 38.52 21.24 7.68
N LYS A 68 38.02 22.24 6.96
CA LYS A 68 38.68 23.55 6.77
C LYS A 68 38.24 24.58 7.82
N ASN A 69 37.14 24.35 8.51
CA ASN A 69 36.55 25.25 9.49
C ASN A 69 37.29 25.16 10.84
N ASN A 70 38.44 25.85 10.93
CA ASN A 70 39.17 26.09 12.18
C ASN A 70 39.43 24.84 13.06
N GLY A 71 39.55 23.67 12.44
CA GLY A 71 39.76 22.39 13.13
C GLY A 71 38.54 21.91 13.93
N ILE A 72 37.31 22.30 13.56
CA ILE A 72 36.07 21.93 14.28
C ILE A 72 35.93 20.41 14.48
N LEU A 73 36.32 19.59 13.49
CA LEU A 73 36.30 18.12 13.59
C LEU A 73 37.24 17.59 14.68
N ARG A 74 38.46 18.15 14.76
CA ARG A 74 39.44 17.78 15.79
C ARG A 74 38.97 18.22 17.17
N LYS A 75 38.52 19.48 17.29
CA LYS A 75 37.96 20.04 18.54
C LYS A 75 36.71 19.26 19.00
N PHE A 76 35.86 18.81 18.07
CA PHE A 76 34.72 17.93 18.35
C PHE A 76 35.19 16.58 18.92
N TYR A 77 36.16 15.93 18.29
CA TYR A 77 36.74 14.66 18.75
C TYR A 77 37.34 14.78 20.15
N ASP A 78 38.18 15.79 20.38
CA ASP A 78 38.81 16.04 21.69
C ASP A 78 37.74 16.36 22.76
N ALA A 79 36.72 17.15 22.43
CA ALA A 79 35.60 17.43 23.32
C ALA A 79 34.72 16.20 23.61
N LEU A 80 34.58 15.28 22.64
CA LEU A 80 33.79 14.06 22.79
C LEU A 80 34.48 13.04 23.71
N ILE A 81 35.82 12.95 23.67
CA ILE A 81 36.60 12.16 24.63
C ILE A 81 36.31 12.62 26.06
N GLU A 82 36.36 13.93 26.31
CA GLU A 82 36.02 14.52 27.61
C GLU A 82 34.58 14.18 28.01
N TYR A 83 33.60 14.29 27.09
CA TYR A 83 32.19 13.96 27.37
C TYR A 83 32.00 12.49 27.76
N ILE A 84 32.62 11.55 27.04
CA ILE A 84 32.52 10.11 27.34
C ILE A 84 33.16 9.82 28.70
N ALA A 85 34.32 10.42 29.00
CA ALA A 85 34.99 10.27 30.29
C ALA A 85 34.15 10.85 31.45
N GLU A 86 33.62 12.07 31.31
CA GLU A 86 32.73 12.70 32.30
C GLU A 86 31.51 11.80 32.59
N SER A 87 30.85 11.30 31.54
CA SER A 87 29.67 10.43 31.65
C SER A 87 29.97 9.09 32.32
N ALA A 88 31.12 8.47 32.04
CA ALA A 88 31.50 7.17 32.60
C ALA A 88 31.72 7.19 34.13
N PHE A 89 32.10 8.34 34.70
CA PHE A 89 32.38 8.49 36.14
C PHE A 89 31.30 9.27 36.91
N GLU A 90 30.23 9.74 36.25
CA GLU A 90 29.16 10.51 36.89
C GLU A 90 28.41 9.69 37.97
N TRP A 91 28.08 8.44 37.65
CA TRP A 91 27.25 7.57 38.52
C TRP A 91 27.97 6.29 38.99
N LYS A 92 29.06 5.90 38.33
CA LYS A 92 29.77 4.64 38.60
C LYS A 92 31.12 4.91 39.26
N ARG A 93 31.38 4.22 40.37
CA ARG A 93 32.71 4.16 40.98
C ARG A 93 33.41 2.88 40.53
N PRO A 94 34.63 2.96 39.99
CA PRO A 94 35.39 1.77 39.62
C PRO A 94 35.89 1.03 40.87
N ASP A 95 36.05 -0.29 40.78
CA ASP A 95 36.52 -1.12 41.89
C ASP A 95 37.96 -0.81 42.31
N ASN A 96 38.78 -0.31 41.37
CA ASN A 96 40.14 0.15 41.62
C ASN A 96 40.36 1.57 41.06
N PRO A 97 40.03 2.63 41.84
CA PRO A 97 40.14 4.03 41.41
C PRO A 97 41.56 4.53 41.13
N GLU A 98 42.59 3.85 41.65
CA GLU A 98 43.99 4.22 41.40
C GLU A 98 44.41 3.86 39.97
N ILE A 99 43.88 2.76 39.43
CA ILE A 99 44.16 2.29 38.06
C ILE A 99 43.13 2.83 37.08
N VAL A 100 41.84 2.75 37.41
CA VAL A 100 40.73 3.19 36.56
C VAL A 100 40.24 4.56 37.06
N ASN A 101 40.57 5.61 36.32
CA ASN A 101 40.17 6.98 36.61
C ASN A 101 39.96 7.76 35.30
N ALA A 102 39.47 8.99 35.40
CA ALA A 102 39.16 9.82 34.22
C ALA A 102 40.36 9.95 33.26
N GLU A 103 41.57 10.13 33.77
CA GLU A 103 42.75 10.33 32.92
C GLU A 103 43.24 9.04 32.26
N SER A 104 43.24 7.90 32.97
CA SER A 104 43.57 6.60 32.34
C SER A 104 42.52 6.16 31.32
N PHE A 105 41.25 6.52 31.55
CA PHE A 105 40.14 6.30 30.62
C PHE A 105 40.27 7.17 29.35
N LYS A 106 40.56 8.47 29.49
CA LYS A 106 40.83 9.38 28.35
C LYS A 106 42.04 8.93 27.53
N ALA A 107 43.13 8.54 28.18
CA ALA A 107 44.33 8.02 27.50
C ALA A 107 43.99 6.77 26.67
N TYR A 108 43.20 5.83 27.22
CA TYR A 108 42.71 4.68 26.46
C TYR A 108 41.80 5.08 25.29
N LEU A 109 40.88 6.04 25.47
CA LEU A 109 40.04 6.55 24.38
C LEU A 109 40.87 7.21 23.26
N GLN A 110 41.91 7.97 23.58
CA GLN A 110 42.79 8.62 22.61
C GLN A 110 43.73 7.62 21.92
N GLU A 111 44.58 6.95 22.70
CA GLU A 111 45.73 6.18 22.19
C GLU A 111 45.40 4.70 21.94
N GLY A 112 44.35 4.17 22.58
CA GLY A 112 44.04 2.74 22.58
C GLY A 112 44.91 1.91 23.52
N VAL A 113 45.73 2.57 24.35
CA VAL A 113 46.60 1.94 25.35
C VAL A 113 45.99 2.13 26.74
N GLY A 114 45.83 1.05 27.48
CA GLY A 114 45.27 1.03 28.83
C GLY A 114 45.55 -0.32 29.49
N SER A 115 45.42 -0.42 30.82
CA SER A 115 45.49 -1.70 31.51
C SER A 115 44.23 -2.52 31.26
N ASP A 116 44.28 -3.84 31.50
CA ASP A 116 43.13 -4.72 31.31
C ASP A 116 41.91 -4.26 32.13
N GLU A 117 42.10 -3.68 33.32
CA GLU A 117 41.03 -3.10 34.13
C GLU A 117 40.37 -1.90 33.45
N VAL A 118 41.14 -1.00 32.82
CA VAL A 118 40.60 0.16 32.08
C VAL A 118 39.83 -0.31 30.85
N VAL A 119 40.37 -1.27 30.10
CA VAL A 119 39.71 -1.85 28.91
C VAL A 119 38.40 -2.55 29.29
N ASN A 120 38.43 -3.36 30.36
CA ASN A 120 37.24 -4.06 30.85
C ASN A 120 36.17 -3.08 31.37
N PHE A 121 36.58 -1.99 32.03
CA PHE A 121 35.67 -0.93 32.45
C PHE A 121 34.99 -0.27 31.23
N CYS A 122 35.76 0.13 30.21
CA CYS A 122 35.22 0.72 28.96
C CYS A 122 34.24 -0.22 28.25
N HIS A 123 34.58 -1.51 28.13
CA HIS A 123 33.69 -2.54 27.58
C HIS A 123 32.49 -2.90 28.48
N SER A 124 32.37 -2.29 29.66
CA SER A 124 31.18 -2.38 30.52
C SER A 124 30.30 -1.11 30.47
N GLU A 125 30.83 0.03 30.00
CA GLU A 125 30.12 1.31 29.98
C GLU A 125 29.21 1.50 28.76
N VAL A 126 27.97 1.91 29.03
CA VAL A 126 27.04 2.45 28.03
C VAL A 126 27.03 3.96 28.18
N THR A 127 27.41 4.69 27.13
CA THR A 127 27.42 6.16 27.15
C THR A 127 26.11 6.70 26.58
N VAL A 128 25.50 7.65 27.29
CA VAL A 128 24.31 8.39 26.81
C VAL A 128 24.78 9.73 26.24
N PHE A 129 24.69 9.89 24.92
CA PHE A 129 24.97 11.13 24.21
C PHE A 129 23.68 11.93 24.12
N THR A 130 23.62 13.10 24.78
CA THR A 130 22.41 13.94 24.78
C THR A 130 22.64 15.22 23.97
N SER A 131 21.77 15.52 23.01
CA SER A 131 21.77 16.74 22.19
C SER A 131 23.03 17.02 21.35
N ILE A 132 23.94 16.06 21.22
CA ILE A 132 25.19 16.19 20.43
C ILE A 132 24.91 16.21 18.93
N PHE A 133 25.59 17.11 18.20
CA PHE A 133 25.59 17.19 16.75
C PHE A 133 26.87 16.55 16.17
N PHE A 134 26.74 15.30 15.72
CA PHE A 134 27.81 14.52 15.10
C PHE A 134 28.08 14.97 13.65
N PRO A 135 29.33 15.35 13.31
CA PRO A 135 29.70 15.79 11.97
C PRO A 135 29.91 14.63 10.98
N CYS A 136 30.05 14.95 9.69
CA CYS A 136 30.69 14.05 8.74
C CYS A 136 32.13 13.70 9.17
N ARG A 137 32.66 12.59 8.65
CA ARG A 137 33.96 12.01 9.07
C ARG A 137 34.64 11.20 7.97
N ASP A 138 35.97 11.20 7.95
CA ASP A 138 36.79 10.31 7.12
C ASP A 138 37.42 9.21 7.99
N SER A 139 37.45 7.96 7.52
CA SER A 139 38.06 6.83 8.24
C SER A 139 39.58 6.98 8.39
N ARG A 140 40.21 7.78 7.51
CA ARG A 140 41.64 8.07 7.49
C ARG A 140 42.07 9.06 8.57
N ASP A 141 41.14 9.86 9.11
CA ASP A 141 41.45 10.86 10.13
C ASP A 141 41.92 10.23 11.43
N ASN A 142 42.94 10.82 12.07
CA ASN A 142 43.34 10.42 13.42
C ASN A 142 42.35 10.90 14.50
N PHE A 143 41.42 11.79 14.15
CA PHE A 143 40.33 12.31 14.98
C PHE A 143 38.95 11.75 14.59
N ASP A 144 38.92 10.56 14.00
CA ASP A 144 37.69 9.85 13.69
C ASP A 144 36.98 9.36 14.96
N TYR A 145 35.80 9.92 15.25
CA TYR A 145 35.02 9.59 16.45
C TYR A 145 34.46 8.16 16.47
N LEU A 146 34.31 7.44 15.35
CA LEU A 146 33.92 6.02 15.42
C LEU A 146 35.03 5.16 16.04
N LYS A 147 36.30 5.61 15.99
CA LYS A 147 37.41 4.95 16.71
C LYS A 147 37.26 5.07 18.24
N LEU A 148 36.52 6.07 18.73
CA LEU A 148 36.13 6.21 20.14
C LEU A 148 34.94 5.31 20.44
N LEU A 149 33.87 5.40 19.65
CA LEU A 149 32.63 4.63 19.89
C LEU A 149 32.87 3.11 19.86
N ARG A 150 33.84 2.63 19.07
CA ARG A 150 34.25 1.22 19.02
C ARG A 150 34.98 0.72 20.29
N LYS A 151 35.25 1.58 21.28
CA LYS A 151 35.92 1.25 22.55
C LYS A 151 34.98 1.14 23.76
N ILE A 152 33.71 1.53 23.63
CA ILE A 152 32.69 1.44 24.69
C ILE A 152 31.74 0.25 24.45
N LYS A 153 31.01 -0.20 25.48
CA LYS A 153 30.02 -1.29 25.36
C LYS A 153 28.87 -0.89 24.44
N GLY A 154 28.32 0.30 24.69
CA GLY A 154 27.10 0.76 24.02
C GLY A 154 26.98 2.28 23.96
N ALA A 155 26.19 2.74 23.00
CA ALA A 155 25.92 4.15 22.70
C ALA A 155 24.40 4.37 22.60
N HIS A 156 23.85 5.15 23.52
CA HIS A 156 22.50 5.69 23.43
C HIS A 156 22.59 7.13 22.93
N PHE A 157 22.11 7.38 21.72
CA PHE A 157 21.99 8.72 21.15
C PHE A 157 20.60 9.26 21.44
N ASN A 158 20.52 10.40 22.13
CA ASN A 158 19.28 10.95 22.68
C ASN A 158 19.15 12.42 22.26
N TYR A 159 18.16 12.78 21.45
CA TYR A 159 18.05 14.11 20.82
C TYR A 159 19.27 14.52 19.97
N CYS A 160 20.07 13.55 19.52
CA CYS A 160 21.27 13.81 18.73
C CYS A 160 20.96 14.19 17.27
N LYS A 161 21.90 14.87 16.65
CA LYS A 161 21.84 15.32 15.25
C LYS A 161 23.03 14.77 14.47
N PHE A 162 22.83 14.43 13.20
CA PHE A 162 23.87 13.81 12.38
C PHE A 162 23.96 14.49 10.99
N THR A 163 25.17 14.93 10.60
CA THR A 163 25.53 15.09 9.16
C THR A 163 26.32 13.90 8.62
N ALA A 164 26.74 12.95 9.46
CA ALA A 164 27.29 11.67 9.00
C ALA A 164 26.27 10.84 8.22
N HIS A 165 26.77 10.00 7.31
CA HIS A 165 25.95 9.10 6.47
C HIS A 165 25.72 7.71 7.10
N SER A 166 26.50 7.33 8.10
CA SER A 166 26.40 6.06 8.81
C SER A 166 27.06 6.18 10.19
N VAL A 167 26.75 5.24 11.09
CA VAL A 167 27.48 5.02 12.35
C VAL A 167 27.83 3.54 12.45
N GLU A 168 28.89 3.16 11.76
CA GLU A 168 29.37 1.77 11.63
C GLU A 168 30.06 1.28 12.91
N ILE A 169 29.28 0.78 13.85
CA ILE A 169 29.76 0.24 15.13
C ILE A 169 29.26 -1.19 15.39
N PRO A 170 29.49 -2.17 14.48
CA PRO A 170 28.84 -3.49 14.49
C PRO A 170 29.08 -4.36 15.73
N LYS A 171 30.07 -4.03 16.57
CA LYS A 171 30.37 -4.74 17.83
C LYS A 171 29.75 -4.08 19.07
N VAL A 172 29.32 -2.83 18.94
CA VAL A 172 28.81 -1.94 20.00
C VAL A 172 27.29 -2.01 19.99
N GLU A 173 26.68 -1.95 21.17
CA GLU A 173 25.23 -1.86 21.33
C GLU A 173 24.76 -0.43 21.05
N ALA A 174 23.82 -0.23 20.13
CA ALA A 174 23.37 1.09 19.70
C ALA A 174 21.85 1.26 19.90
N PHE A 175 21.45 2.48 20.26
CA PHE A 175 20.05 2.93 20.26
C PHE A 175 20.00 4.42 19.94
N PHE A 176 19.16 4.81 18.98
CA PHE A 176 18.93 6.18 18.56
C PHE A 176 17.50 6.58 18.95
N GLN A 177 17.37 7.62 19.75
CA GLN A 177 16.10 8.10 20.28
C GLN A 177 15.94 9.60 20.02
N ASP A 178 14.78 9.98 19.48
CA ASP A 178 14.40 11.38 19.22
C ASP A 178 15.46 12.13 18.35
N CYS A 179 16.21 11.39 17.51
CA CYS A 179 17.36 11.89 16.73
C CYS A 179 16.96 12.42 15.33
N GLU A 180 17.77 13.32 14.78
CA GLU A 180 17.56 13.94 13.46
C GLU A 180 18.76 13.75 12.52
N PHE A 181 18.51 13.18 11.33
CA PHE A 181 19.52 12.85 10.32
C PHE A 181 19.36 13.77 9.11
N PHE A 182 20.37 14.63 8.86
CA PHE A 182 20.32 15.71 7.87
C PHE A 182 20.88 15.35 6.49
N GLN A 183 21.47 14.17 6.35
CA GLN A 183 22.08 13.66 5.13
C GLN A 183 21.51 12.27 4.83
N TRP A 184 21.75 11.76 3.61
CA TRP A 184 21.41 10.38 3.26
C TRP A 184 22.04 9.42 4.28
N TRP A 185 21.29 8.37 4.65
CA TRP A 185 21.62 7.51 5.79
C TRP A 185 21.63 6.03 5.43
N SER A 186 22.77 5.37 5.66
CA SER A 186 22.92 3.93 5.51
C SER A 186 22.61 3.19 6.81
N ILE A 187 21.68 2.24 6.75
CA ILE A 187 21.36 1.31 7.83
C ILE A 187 22.43 0.22 7.86
N THR A 188 23.37 0.35 8.78
CA THR A 188 24.50 -0.58 8.94
C THR A 188 24.26 -1.58 10.08
N GLN A 189 24.73 -2.82 9.92
CA GLN A 189 24.61 -3.84 10.97
C GLN A 189 25.18 -3.34 12.30
N SER A 190 24.35 -3.37 13.35
CA SER A 190 24.65 -2.89 14.70
C SER A 190 24.01 -3.83 15.71
N LYS A 191 24.57 -3.96 16.91
CA LYS A 191 23.84 -4.64 18.00
C LYS A 191 22.79 -3.69 18.55
N LEU A 192 21.65 -4.22 18.95
CA LEU A 192 20.62 -3.45 19.63
C LEU A 192 21.01 -3.22 21.10
N LEU A 193 21.05 -1.96 21.53
CA LEU A 193 21.04 -1.62 22.95
C LEU A 193 19.60 -1.75 23.48
N GLU A 194 19.44 -2.47 24.59
CA GLU A 194 18.12 -2.77 25.16
C GLU A 194 17.33 -1.49 25.47
N ASN A 195 16.12 -1.41 24.94
CA ASN A 195 15.22 -0.27 25.12
C ASN A 195 13.75 -0.74 25.12
N VAL A 196 12.86 0.12 25.63
CA VAL A 196 11.44 -0.19 25.89
C VAL A 196 10.70 -0.72 24.65
N ASN A 197 11.01 -0.19 23.46
CA ASN A 197 10.38 -0.58 22.20
C ASN A 197 11.17 -1.63 21.40
N ASN A 198 12.35 -2.04 21.89
CA ASN A 198 13.23 -3.04 21.30
C ASN A 198 13.55 -2.77 19.81
N VAL A 199 13.91 -1.52 19.49
CA VAL A 199 14.25 -1.05 18.12
C VAL A 199 15.56 -0.26 18.09
N LEU A 200 16.24 -0.23 16.94
CA LEU A 200 17.45 0.59 16.76
C LEU A 200 17.16 2.10 16.74
N PHE A 201 16.07 2.52 16.11
CA PHE A 201 15.65 3.91 15.95
C PHE A 201 14.23 4.12 16.52
N GLN A 202 14.08 5.06 17.44
CA GLN A 202 12.81 5.45 18.05
C GLN A 202 12.57 6.95 17.86
N ASN A 203 11.37 7.33 17.41
CA ASN A 203 10.95 8.72 17.17
C ASN A 203 11.92 9.53 16.27
N CYS A 204 12.73 8.84 15.48
CA CYS A 204 13.78 9.47 14.69
C CYS A 204 13.21 10.14 13.43
N LYS A 205 13.91 11.18 12.96
CA LYS A 205 13.56 11.90 11.74
C LYS A 205 14.69 11.86 10.72
N PHE A 206 14.39 11.30 9.55
CA PHE A 206 15.29 11.25 8.40
C PHE A 206 14.87 12.31 7.37
N ARG A 207 15.76 13.25 7.07
CA ARG A 207 15.52 14.38 6.14
C ARG A 207 15.78 14.05 4.67
N GLU A 208 16.59 13.03 4.47
CA GLU A 208 17.12 12.58 3.18
C GLU A 208 16.86 11.08 3.02
N ASP A 209 17.30 10.50 1.91
CA ASP A 209 17.07 9.09 1.60
C ASP A 209 17.75 8.14 2.61
N VAL A 210 17.03 7.08 2.99
CA VAL A 210 17.51 6.03 3.89
C VAL A 210 17.60 4.72 3.12
N SER A 211 18.74 4.04 3.17
CA SER A 211 18.94 2.75 2.51
C SER A 211 19.67 1.74 3.39
N SER A 212 19.44 0.44 3.17
CA SER A 212 20.39 -0.59 3.61
C SER A 212 21.35 -0.89 2.46
N TYR A 213 22.62 -0.46 2.55
CA TYR A 213 23.62 -0.73 1.52
C TYR A 213 24.53 -1.90 1.93
N PRO A 214 24.59 -3.01 1.16
CA PRO A 214 25.67 -3.97 1.23
C PRO A 214 26.90 -3.43 0.48
N ASP A 215 28.07 -3.39 1.14
CA ASP A 215 29.31 -2.89 0.51
C ASP A 215 29.90 -3.81 -0.58
N ASP A 216 29.49 -5.07 -0.64
CA ASP A 216 29.98 -6.11 -1.58
C ASP A 216 28.84 -7.03 -2.03
N ASP A 217 29.09 -7.88 -3.05
CA ASP A 217 28.21 -8.88 -3.72
C ASP A 217 27.58 -9.99 -2.80
N HIS A 218 27.41 -9.72 -1.51
CA HIS A 218 26.85 -10.64 -0.52
C HIS A 218 25.61 -10.02 0.12
N SER A 219 24.54 -10.81 0.24
CA SER A 219 23.29 -10.33 0.83
C SER A 219 23.51 -9.87 2.28
N ALA A 220 23.21 -8.60 2.53
CA ALA A 220 23.27 -8.06 3.88
C ALA A 220 22.26 -8.79 4.78
N THR A 221 22.53 -8.90 6.08
CA THR A 221 21.59 -9.46 7.06
C THR A 221 21.35 -8.46 8.17
N LEU A 222 20.09 -8.09 8.39
CA LEU A 222 19.67 -7.25 9.52
C LEU A 222 18.85 -8.11 10.48
N ASP A 223 19.37 -8.30 11.68
CA ASP A 223 18.92 -9.27 12.68
C ASP A 223 18.33 -8.63 13.95
N ILE A 224 18.04 -7.34 13.90
CA ILE A 224 17.37 -6.55 14.94
C ILE A 224 16.19 -5.73 14.38
N PRO A 225 15.16 -5.42 15.18
CA PRO A 225 14.11 -4.50 14.75
C PRO A 225 14.66 -3.07 14.57
N LEU A 226 14.16 -2.36 13.55
CA LEU A 226 14.78 -1.11 13.12
C LEU A 226 14.04 0.13 13.63
N PHE A 227 12.72 0.23 13.46
CA PHE A 227 12.00 1.50 13.63
C PHE A 227 10.79 1.41 14.58
N ASN A 228 10.70 2.36 15.50
CA ASN A 228 9.47 2.76 16.20
C ASN A 228 9.19 4.23 15.91
N ASN A 229 8.01 4.54 15.38
CA ASN A 229 7.45 5.88 15.21
C ASN A 229 8.38 6.87 14.49
N CYS A 230 9.20 6.37 13.56
CA CYS A 230 10.13 7.18 12.78
C CYS A 230 9.45 7.82 11.57
N SER A 231 9.99 8.97 11.12
CA SER A 231 9.48 9.71 9.96
C SER A 231 10.55 9.88 8.89
N PHE A 232 10.14 9.74 7.62
CA PHE A 232 11.01 9.76 6.46
C PHE A 232 10.52 10.83 5.49
N ASP A 233 11.23 11.97 5.42
CA ASP A 233 10.87 13.08 4.52
C ASP A 233 11.09 12.72 3.03
N LYS A 234 11.89 11.67 2.73
CA LYS A 234 12.15 11.13 1.37
C LYS A 234 11.97 9.60 1.29
N SER A 235 12.89 8.86 0.66
CA SER A 235 12.75 7.41 0.49
C SER A 235 13.29 6.59 1.66
N LEU A 236 12.69 5.42 1.86
CA LEU A 236 13.23 4.31 2.64
C LEU A 236 13.37 3.10 1.71
N SER A 237 14.58 2.57 1.56
CA SER A 237 14.90 1.53 0.59
C SER A 237 15.64 0.35 1.23
N PHE A 238 15.14 -0.85 0.99
CA PHE A 238 15.81 -2.10 1.32
C PHE A 238 16.17 -2.81 0.01
N GLU A 239 17.46 -3.05 -0.21
CA GLU A 239 17.96 -3.72 -1.41
C GLU A 239 18.92 -4.85 -1.02
N ASN A 240 18.77 -6.03 -1.65
CA ASN A 240 19.66 -7.18 -1.50
C ASN A 240 19.89 -7.61 -0.04
N VAL A 241 18.88 -7.45 0.82
CA VAL A 241 18.98 -7.64 2.28
C VAL A 241 18.01 -8.71 2.80
N SER A 242 18.48 -9.45 3.80
CA SER A 242 17.69 -10.41 4.55
C SER A 242 17.30 -9.84 5.92
N LEU A 243 16.00 -9.61 6.10
CA LEU A 243 15.39 -8.99 7.27
C LEU A 243 14.91 -10.09 8.23
N LYS A 244 15.73 -10.43 9.22
CA LYS A 244 15.49 -11.56 10.14
C LYS A 244 14.60 -11.21 11.34
N LYS A 245 14.22 -9.94 11.50
CA LYS A 245 13.35 -9.39 12.55
C LYS A 245 12.32 -8.42 11.98
N PRO A 246 11.22 -8.11 12.71
CA PRO A 246 10.26 -7.11 12.27
C PRO A 246 10.94 -5.75 12.05
N VAL A 247 10.82 -5.19 10.85
CA VAL A 247 11.42 -3.88 10.52
C VAL A 247 10.81 -2.77 11.38
N PHE A 248 9.51 -2.84 11.61
CA PHE A 248 8.72 -1.85 12.33
C PHE A 248 8.09 -2.45 13.59
N ASN A 249 8.15 -1.68 14.68
CA ASN A 249 7.46 -1.94 15.93
C ASN A 249 6.78 -0.64 16.42
N ASN A 250 5.97 -0.03 15.55
CA ASN A 250 5.30 1.24 15.80
C ASN A 250 4.11 1.09 16.76
N THR A 251 3.68 2.19 17.38
CA THR A 251 2.42 2.23 18.15
C THR A 251 1.21 2.33 17.22
N ASP A 252 0.13 1.62 17.57
CA ASP A 252 -1.03 1.39 16.68
C ASP A 252 -1.79 2.65 16.23
N ASP A 253 -1.59 3.80 16.89
CA ASP A 253 -2.34 5.04 16.64
C ASP A 253 -1.68 6.06 15.72
N ASP A 254 -0.38 5.94 15.43
CA ASP A 254 0.35 6.98 14.70
C ASP A 254 0.22 6.86 13.17
N LEU A 255 0.03 8.00 12.51
CA LEU A 255 0.08 8.12 11.05
C LEU A 255 1.53 8.07 10.59
N ILE A 256 1.92 6.97 9.94
CA ILE A 256 3.28 6.79 9.43
C ILE A 256 3.42 7.54 8.09
N LYS A 257 4.50 8.30 7.92
CA LYS A 257 4.81 9.00 6.66
C LYS A 257 6.13 8.52 6.10
N ILE A 258 6.06 7.96 4.89
CA ILE A 258 7.21 7.56 4.07
C ILE A 258 6.90 8.02 2.66
N HIS A 259 7.60 9.02 2.12
CA HIS A 259 7.31 9.53 0.78
C HIS A 259 7.47 8.43 -0.29
N LYS A 260 8.53 7.62 -0.21
CA LYS A 260 8.73 6.44 -1.08
C LYS A 260 9.27 5.24 -0.32
N LEU A 261 8.67 4.06 -0.49
CA LEU A 261 9.15 2.80 0.08
C LEU A 261 9.60 1.85 -1.04
N ARG A 262 10.82 1.31 -0.94
CA ARG A 262 11.37 0.31 -1.87
C ARG A 262 11.82 -0.93 -1.12
N ILE A 263 11.44 -2.10 -1.61
CA ILE A 263 11.85 -3.42 -1.09
C ILE A 263 12.19 -4.27 -2.31
N GLU A 264 13.48 -4.41 -2.60
CA GLU A 264 13.99 -4.98 -3.85
C GLU A 264 14.97 -6.12 -3.53
N ASN A 265 14.76 -7.30 -4.13
CA ASN A 265 15.61 -8.49 -3.93
C ASN A 265 15.76 -8.92 -2.43
N CYS A 266 14.71 -8.79 -1.63
CA CYS A 266 14.75 -8.99 -0.17
C CYS A 266 14.13 -10.32 0.32
N GLU A 267 14.64 -10.85 1.43
CA GLU A 267 14.03 -11.95 2.19
C GLU A 267 13.51 -11.42 3.53
N ILE A 268 12.20 -11.44 3.76
CA ILE A 268 11.55 -10.89 4.96
C ILE A 268 11.00 -12.05 5.79
N ASN A 269 11.68 -12.37 6.90
CA ASN A 269 11.37 -13.57 7.69
C ASN A 269 10.22 -13.39 8.68
N GLU A 270 10.09 -12.19 9.23
CA GLU A 270 9.17 -11.86 10.33
C GLU A 270 8.08 -10.88 9.85
N LYS A 271 7.08 -10.63 10.71
CA LYS A 271 5.97 -9.72 10.37
C LYS A 271 6.47 -8.37 9.85
N PHE A 272 5.88 -7.89 8.76
CA PHE A 272 6.10 -6.54 8.23
C PHE A 272 4.78 -5.76 8.34
N VAL A 273 4.70 -4.83 9.28
CA VAL A 273 3.45 -4.13 9.66
C VAL A 273 3.64 -2.63 9.54
N LEU A 274 2.88 -2.01 8.64
CA LEU A 274 2.92 -0.60 8.26
C LEU A 274 1.48 -0.08 8.09
N ASN A 275 0.72 -0.15 9.18
CA ASN A 275 -0.65 0.37 9.25
C ASN A 275 -0.64 1.91 9.31
N LYS A 276 -1.72 2.54 8.84
CA LYS A 276 -1.90 4.00 8.76
C LYS A 276 -0.75 4.69 8.01
N LEU A 277 -0.18 3.99 7.02
CA LEU A 277 0.86 4.51 6.14
C LEU A 277 0.28 5.50 5.14
N ASN A 278 0.90 6.68 5.05
CA ASN A 278 0.75 7.62 3.95
C ASN A 278 2.04 7.63 3.12
N ALA A 279 1.93 7.25 1.84
CA ALA A 279 3.05 7.15 0.90
C ALA A 279 2.65 7.53 -0.53
N GLU A 280 3.55 8.17 -1.27
CA GLU A 280 3.31 8.47 -2.70
C GLU A 280 3.62 7.26 -3.58
N TYR A 281 4.64 6.46 -3.23
CA TYR A 281 5.05 5.30 -4.01
C TYR A 281 5.55 4.15 -3.14
N ILE A 282 5.06 2.93 -3.41
CA ILE A 282 5.59 1.69 -2.84
C ILE A 282 5.96 0.73 -3.96
N LEU A 283 7.23 0.30 -4.00
CA LEU A 283 7.70 -0.82 -4.83
C LEU A 283 8.10 -1.99 -3.94
N ILE A 284 7.53 -3.15 -4.24
CA ILE A 284 8.00 -4.43 -3.70
C ILE A 284 8.31 -5.33 -4.89
N GLU A 285 9.59 -5.58 -5.14
CA GLU A 285 10.07 -6.31 -6.31
C GLU A 285 11.02 -7.46 -5.93
N ASN A 286 10.91 -8.60 -6.64
CA ASN A 286 11.82 -9.75 -6.57
C ASN A 286 12.06 -10.28 -5.14
N SER A 287 11.07 -10.16 -4.25
CA SER A 287 11.21 -10.38 -2.81
C SER A 287 10.37 -11.56 -2.28
N GLU A 288 10.67 -12.03 -1.07
CA GLU A 288 9.91 -13.08 -0.38
C GLU A 288 9.52 -12.65 1.04
N PHE A 289 8.22 -12.62 1.33
CA PHE A 289 7.66 -12.43 2.66
C PHE A 289 7.26 -13.78 3.24
N LYS A 290 8.00 -14.28 4.24
CA LYS A 290 7.76 -15.57 4.89
C LYS A 290 6.64 -15.52 5.93
N ALA A 291 6.51 -14.37 6.59
CA ALA A 291 5.43 -14.05 7.51
C ALA A 291 4.43 -13.07 6.87
N LYS A 292 3.55 -12.48 7.68
CA LYS A 292 2.51 -11.54 7.20
C LYS A 292 3.07 -10.20 6.74
N LEU A 293 2.43 -9.63 5.71
CA LEU A 293 2.53 -8.23 5.32
C LEU A 293 1.20 -7.53 5.64
N GLU A 294 1.25 -6.43 6.38
CA GLU A 294 0.08 -5.68 6.83
C GLU A 294 0.22 -4.20 6.50
N LEU A 295 -0.72 -3.68 5.71
CA LEU A 295 -0.78 -2.30 5.19
C LEU A 295 -2.22 -1.77 5.32
N LYS A 296 -2.74 -1.67 6.55
CA LYS A 296 -4.15 -1.28 6.82
C LYS A 296 -4.35 0.22 6.97
N GLU A 297 -5.57 0.67 6.70
CA GLU A 297 -6.05 2.03 7.01
C GLU A 297 -5.12 3.14 6.47
N GLY A 298 -4.39 2.84 5.38
CA GLY A 298 -3.43 3.72 4.76
C GLY A 298 -3.97 4.48 3.56
N PHE A 299 -3.12 5.35 3.01
CA PHE A 299 -3.34 6.10 1.78
C PHE A 299 -2.06 6.02 0.94
N ILE A 300 -2.14 5.36 -0.22
CA ILE A 300 -0.98 5.06 -1.06
C ILE A 300 -1.29 5.49 -2.50
N ASP A 301 -0.63 6.54 -2.99
CA ASP A 301 -0.94 7.08 -4.33
C ASP A 301 -0.59 6.07 -5.44
N GLU A 302 0.52 5.35 -5.31
CA GLU A 302 0.93 4.30 -6.23
C GLU A 302 1.59 3.10 -5.51
N ILE A 303 1.20 1.88 -5.89
CA ILE A 303 1.83 0.63 -5.42
C ILE A 303 2.07 -0.34 -6.57
N GLU A 304 3.31 -0.85 -6.64
CA GLU A 304 3.74 -1.89 -7.58
C GLU A 304 4.28 -3.12 -6.81
N LEU A 305 3.62 -4.27 -7.00
CA LEU A 305 3.97 -5.56 -6.39
C LEU A 305 4.42 -6.55 -7.48
N ILE A 306 5.73 -6.66 -7.68
CA ILE A 306 6.34 -7.30 -8.85
C ILE A 306 7.12 -8.56 -8.43
N ASN A 307 6.85 -9.70 -9.08
CA ASN A 307 7.62 -10.94 -8.97
C ASN A 307 7.93 -11.34 -7.51
N THR A 308 6.95 -11.18 -6.62
CA THR A 308 7.13 -11.31 -5.16
C THR A 308 6.27 -12.42 -4.60
N ASN A 309 6.82 -13.19 -3.66
CA ASN A 309 6.12 -14.28 -2.98
C ASN A 309 5.68 -13.83 -1.58
N PHE A 310 4.36 -13.84 -1.33
CA PHE A 310 3.76 -13.61 -0.02
C PHE A 310 3.32 -14.96 0.54
N ASN A 311 4.16 -15.57 1.38
CA ASN A 311 3.92 -16.89 1.95
C ASN A 311 2.97 -16.85 3.14
N GLY A 312 2.95 -15.75 3.90
CA GLY A 312 1.96 -15.48 4.94
C GLY A 312 0.84 -14.54 4.47
N LEU A 313 -0.10 -14.28 5.39
CA LEU A 313 -1.21 -13.33 5.25
C LEU A 313 -0.78 -11.99 4.62
N PHE A 314 -1.44 -11.59 3.54
CA PHE A 314 -1.39 -10.21 3.03
C PHE A 314 -2.67 -9.48 3.43
N ASP A 315 -2.58 -8.41 4.21
CA ASP A 315 -3.75 -7.72 4.78
C ASP A 315 -3.66 -6.20 4.60
N SER A 316 -4.54 -5.69 3.75
CA SER A 316 -4.63 -4.32 3.27
C SER A 316 -5.92 -3.64 3.76
N TYR A 317 -6.60 -4.19 4.78
CA TYR A 317 -7.93 -3.76 5.21
C TYR A 317 -8.10 -2.23 5.27
N SER A 318 -9.14 -1.73 4.60
CA SER A 318 -9.56 -0.32 4.56
C SER A 318 -8.53 0.69 4.01
N THR A 319 -7.52 0.24 3.26
CA THR A 319 -6.54 1.12 2.62
C THR A 319 -7.05 1.72 1.30
N GLU A 320 -6.66 2.96 1.04
CA GLU A 320 -6.98 3.69 -0.19
C GLU A 320 -5.76 3.72 -1.12
N TYR A 321 -5.99 3.35 -2.38
CA TYR A 321 -5.00 3.29 -3.44
C TYR A 321 -5.37 4.20 -4.60
N GLY A 322 -4.39 4.88 -5.18
CA GLY A 322 -4.48 5.42 -6.53
C GLY A 322 -4.23 4.33 -7.57
N ARG A 323 -2.99 4.25 -8.07
CA ARG A 323 -2.56 3.24 -9.02
C ARG A 323 -2.15 1.97 -8.28
N PHE A 324 -2.79 0.85 -8.62
CA PHE A 324 -2.49 -0.47 -8.05
C PHE A 324 -2.08 -1.44 -9.16
N TYR A 325 -0.83 -1.90 -9.12
CA TYR A 325 -0.27 -2.85 -10.08
C TYR A 325 0.35 -4.05 -9.36
N CYS A 326 -0.12 -5.26 -9.69
CA CYS A 326 0.45 -6.50 -9.19
C CYS A 326 0.76 -7.46 -10.35
N PHE A 327 2.02 -7.90 -10.44
CA PHE A 327 2.54 -8.64 -11.59
C PHE A 327 3.42 -9.82 -11.17
N LYS A 328 3.09 -11.03 -11.67
CA LYS A 328 3.86 -12.27 -11.39
C LYS A 328 4.03 -12.64 -9.90
N SER A 329 3.26 -12.05 -9.01
CA SER A 329 3.35 -12.31 -7.56
C SER A 329 2.51 -13.53 -7.15
N ILE A 330 2.95 -14.24 -6.11
CA ILE A 330 2.25 -15.42 -5.57
C ILE A 330 1.81 -15.11 -4.14
N PHE A 331 0.53 -15.33 -3.85
CA PHE A 331 -0.05 -15.26 -2.52
C PHE A 331 -0.40 -16.67 -2.07
N SER A 332 0.35 -17.20 -1.09
CA SER A 332 0.22 -18.58 -0.61
C SER A 332 -0.87 -18.75 0.45
N ASP A 333 -1.13 -17.70 1.23
CA ASP A 333 -2.10 -17.66 2.32
C ASP A 333 -3.21 -16.61 2.04
N PHE A 334 -4.09 -16.36 3.01
CA PHE A 334 -5.22 -15.43 2.89
C PHE A 334 -4.79 -14.03 2.44
N VAL A 335 -5.59 -13.44 1.54
CA VAL A 335 -5.41 -12.07 1.05
C VAL A 335 -6.65 -11.22 1.37
N GLY A 336 -6.46 -10.22 2.22
CA GLY A 336 -7.48 -9.28 2.66
C GLY A 336 -7.38 -7.93 1.96
N PHE A 337 -8.26 -7.68 0.99
CA PHE A 337 -8.53 -6.36 0.40
C PHE A 337 -9.88 -5.79 0.86
N GLU A 338 -10.41 -6.22 2.02
CA GLU A 338 -11.71 -5.76 2.51
C GLU A 338 -11.75 -4.24 2.70
N LYS A 339 -12.86 -3.60 2.30
CA LYS A 339 -13.10 -2.14 2.39
C LYS A 339 -12.07 -1.26 1.66
N CYS A 340 -11.16 -1.84 0.88
CA CYS A 340 -10.18 -1.07 0.11
C CYS A 340 -10.87 -0.20 -0.95
N LYS A 341 -10.29 0.96 -1.24
CA LYS A 341 -10.72 1.80 -2.37
C LYS A 341 -9.57 1.91 -3.36
N PHE A 342 -9.84 1.65 -4.62
CA PHE A 342 -8.85 1.70 -5.69
C PHE A 342 -9.23 2.75 -6.73
N ALA A 343 -8.23 3.50 -7.21
CA ALA A 343 -8.38 4.69 -8.03
C ALA A 343 -9.30 5.75 -7.40
N ALA A 344 -9.16 5.95 -6.09
CA ALA A 344 -10.04 6.79 -5.28
C ALA A 344 -9.42 8.12 -4.82
N LEU A 345 -8.29 8.53 -5.41
CA LEU A 345 -7.65 9.81 -5.11
C LEU A 345 -8.57 10.97 -5.52
N GLN A 346 -8.50 12.09 -4.80
CA GLN A 346 -9.39 13.23 -5.04
C GLN A 346 -9.11 13.91 -6.39
N GLY A 347 -10.19 14.29 -7.09
CA GLY A 347 -10.13 15.01 -8.35
C GLY A 347 -9.82 14.13 -9.57
N ASP A 348 -9.48 14.78 -10.68
CA ASP A 348 -9.05 14.13 -11.92
C ASP A 348 -7.55 13.82 -11.84
N ASN A 349 -7.20 12.85 -11.00
CA ASN A 349 -5.81 12.46 -10.72
C ASN A 349 -5.36 11.37 -11.72
N GLU A 350 -4.20 11.56 -12.35
CA GLU A 350 -3.65 10.64 -13.37
C GLU A 350 -3.29 9.25 -12.84
N LEU A 351 -3.12 9.10 -11.52
CA LEU A 351 -2.90 7.81 -10.85
C LEU A 351 -4.21 7.05 -10.61
N ASN A 352 -5.39 7.67 -10.79
CA ASN A 352 -6.65 6.95 -10.79
C ASN A 352 -6.76 6.09 -12.05
N GLN A 353 -6.23 4.87 -11.99
CA GLN A 353 -6.14 3.93 -13.11
C GLN A 353 -6.78 2.57 -12.80
N LEU A 354 -6.99 1.76 -13.83
CA LEU A 354 -7.48 0.38 -13.71
C LEU A 354 -6.57 -0.42 -12.75
N SER A 355 -7.14 -1.07 -11.74
CA SER A 355 -6.36 -1.94 -10.83
C SER A 355 -6.02 -3.25 -11.52
N ILE A 356 -4.73 -3.59 -11.63
CA ILE A 356 -4.26 -4.70 -12.46
C ILE A 356 -3.65 -5.80 -11.61
N PHE A 357 -4.13 -7.03 -11.79
CA PHE A 357 -3.52 -8.26 -11.30
C PHE A 357 -3.17 -9.14 -12.52
N ARG A 358 -1.89 -9.19 -12.91
CA ARG A 358 -1.44 -9.88 -14.13
C ARG A 358 -0.42 -10.98 -13.82
N TYR A 359 -0.74 -12.22 -14.18
CA TYR A 359 0.02 -13.42 -13.82
C TYR A 359 0.18 -13.60 -12.30
N VAL A 360 -0.74 -13.03 -11.53
CA VAL A 360 -0.81 -13.17 -10.08
C VAL A 360 -1.46 -14.50 -9.74
N THR A 361 -0.92 -15.22 -8.75
CA THR A 361 -1.45 -16.52 -8.31
C THR A 361 -1.92 -16.44 -6.88
N PHE A 362 -3.20 -16.74 -6.64
CA PHE A 362 -3.81 -16.85 -5.31
C PHE A 362 -4.06 -18.33 -4.99
N LEU A 363 -3.28 -18.87 -4.03
CA LEU A 363 -3.33 -20.28 -3.61
C LEU A 363 -4.26 -20.53 -2.41
N SER A 364 -4.87 -19.47 -1.88
CA SER A 364 -5.78 -19.48 -0.74
C SER A 364 -6.89 -18.43 -0.96
N PHE A 365 -7.76 -18.28 0.02
CA PHE A 365 -8.93 -17.40 -0.03
C PHE A 365 -8.54 -15.92 -0.18
N THR A 366 -9.14 -15.25 -1.16
CA THR A 366 -8.92 -13.82 -1.47
C THR A 366 -10.22 -13.05 -1.26
N ASN A 367 -10.16 -11.88 -0.62
CA ASN A 367 -11.34 -11.20 -0.11
C ASN A 367 -11.37 -9.71 -0.52
N PHE A 368 -12.33 -9.34 -1.38
CA PHE A 368 -12.60 -7.98 -1.88
C PHE A 368 -13.93 -7.42 -1.34
N ARG A 369 -14.34 -7.85 -0.14
CA ARG A 369 -15.63 -7.50 0.44
C ARG A 369 -15.74 -6.02 0.79
N ASN A 370 -16.85 -5.39 0.38
CA ASN A 370 -17.12 -3.95 0.53
C ASN A 370 -16.10 -3.03 -0.16
N SER A 371 -15.33 -3.53 -1.13
CA SER A 371 -14.24 -2.78 -1.77
C SER A 371 -14.73 -2.04 -3.02
N THR A 372 -14.17 -0.87 -3.29
CA THR A 372 -14.56 -0.01 -4.42
C THR A 372 -13.45 0.07 -5.45
N PHE A 373 -13.77 -0.20 -6.71
CA PHE A 373 -12.88 -0.06 -7.86
C PHE A 373 -13.42 1.03 -8.78
N ALA A 374 -12.99 2.27 -8.54
CA ALA A 374 -13.53 3.43 -9.25
C ALA A 374 -13.24 3.36 -10.75
N GLN A 375 -12.02 2.93 -11.12
CA GLN A 375 -11.59 2.75 -12.51
C GLN A 375 -11.62 1.30 -13.01
N GLY A 376 -12.27 0.41 -12.25
CA GLY A 376 -12.40 -1.00 -12.59
C GLY A 376 -11.23 -1.87 -12.11
N ILE A 377 -11.29 -3.15 -12.47
CA ILE A 377 -10.33 -4.18 -12.07
C ILE A 377 -10.01 -5.11 -13.25
N ASP A 378 -8.77 -5.60 -13.34
CA ASP A 378 -8.33 -6.66 -14.25
C ASP A 378 -7.81 -7.88 -13.46
N LEU A 379 -8.51 -9.01 -13.61
CA LEU A 379 -8.16 -10.33 -13.12
C LEU A 379 -8.00 -11.37 -14.26
N GLU A 380 -8.01 -10.95 -15.54
CA GLU A 380 -8.08 -11.85 -16.71
C GLU A 380 -6.92 -12.86 -16.75
N ASN A 381 -5.75 -12.45 -16.27
CA ASN A 381 -4.53 -13.26 -16.27
C ASN A 381 -4.16 -13.74 -14.86
N THR A 382 -5.15 -13.92 -13.96
CA THR A 382 -4.92 -14.43 -12.60
C THR A 382 -5.16 -15.92 -12.48
N ASN A 383 -4.32 -16.60 -11.69
CA ASN A 383 -4.51 -18.00 -11.32
C ASN A 383 -5.23 -18.03 -9.97
N LEU A 384 -6.50 -18.47 -9.98
CA LEU A 384 -7.35 -18.55 -8.80
C LEU A 384 -7.60 -20.01 -8.42
N LYS A 385 -7.04 -20.46 -7.30
CA LYS A 385 -7.32 -21.82 -6.78
C LYS A 385 -8.74 -21.93 -6.21
N GLU A 386 -9.22 -20.85 -5.59
CA GLU A 386 -10.56 -20.72 -5.01
C GLU A 386 -11.22 -19.44 -5.52
N ALA A 387 -12.56 -19.36 -5.45
CA ALA A 387 -13.28 -18.18 -5.90
C ALA A 387 -13.14 -17.03 -4.88
N PRO A 388 -12.71 -15.82 -5.28
CA PRO A 388 -12.62 -14.69 -4.35
C PRO A 388 -13.99 -14.25 -3.83
N ASN A 389 -14.00 -13.66 -2.64
CA ASN A 389 -15.20 -13.06 -2.06
C ASN A 389 -15.39 -11.61 -2.55
N PHE A 390 -16.42 -11.40 -3.35
CA PHE A 390 -16.79 -10.10 -3.93
C PHE A 390 -18.04 -9.48 -3.29
N LEU A 391 -18.48 -9.94 -2.12
CA LEU A 391 -19.71 -9.44 -1.49
C LEU A 391 -19.64 -7.91 -1.25
N ASN A 392 -20.64 -7.19 -1.77
CA ASN A 392 -20.71 -5.72 -1.77
C ASN A 392 -19.53 -5.04 -2.51
N ILE A 393 -18.96 -5.65 -3.55
CA ILE A 393 -18.02 -4.95 -4.43
C ILE A 393 -18.74 -3.89 -5.27
N ASP A 394 -18.15 -2.70 -5.35
CA ASP A 394 -18.57 -1.63 -6.26
C ASP A 394 -17.54 -1.43 -7.39
N VAL A 395 -17.95 -1.74 -8.62
CA VAL A 395 -17.14 -1.56 -9.83
C VAL A 395 -17.79 -0.46 -10.66
N LEU A 396 -17.23 0.75 -10.58
CA LEU A 396 -17.91 1.96 -11.08
C LEU A 396 -17.62 2.27 -12.56
N SER A 397 -16.44 1.90 -13.05
CA SER A 397 -16.02 2.16 -14.43
C SER A 397 -16.31 0.99 -15.38
N ASN A 398 -16.56 1.35 -16.63
CA ASN A 398 -16.65 0.43 -17.76
C ASN A 398 -15.29 -0.11 -18.23
N ASN A 399 -14.17 0.15 -17.55
CA ASN A 399 -12.85 -0.33 -18.01
C ASN A 399 -12.58 -1.82 -17.71
N THR A 400 -13.26 -2.40 -16.71
CA THR A 400 -13.20 -3.83 -16.35
C THR A 400 -13.44 -4.73 -17.57
N ASN A 401 -12.53 -5.68 -17.82
CA ASN A 401 -12.61 -6.57 -18.98
C ASN A 401 -13.67 -7.68 -18.80
N ARG A 402 -13.99 -8.36 -19.91
CA ARG A 402 -15.04 -9.38 -19.95
C ARG A 402 -14.75 -10.58 -19.04
N GLU A 403 -13.50 -11.03 -18.98
CA GLU A 403 -13.16 -12.23 -18.21
C GLU A 403 -13.26 -11.96 -16.71
N THR A 404 -12.80 -10.79 -16.27
CA THR A 404 -12.94 -10.33 -14.88
C THR A 404 -14.40 -10.26 -14.44
N LEU A 405 -15.31 -9.76 -15.30
CA LEU A 405 -16.75 -9.76 -15.02
C LEU A 405 -17.32 -11.19 -14.93
N ARG A 406 -16.79 -12.14 -15.69
CA ARG A 406 -17.16 -13.57 -15.58
C ARG A 406 -16.67 -14.18 -14.27
N ILE A 407 -15.44 -13.87 -13.84
CA ILE A 407 -14.87 -14.32 -12.56
C ILE A 407 -15.74 -13.83 -11.39
N ILE A 408 -16.09 -12.54 -11.37
CA ILE A 408 -16.94 -11.95 -10.31
C ILE A 408 -18.36 -12.57 -10.34
N LYS A 409 -18.94 -12.76 -11.52
CA LYS A 409 -20.23 -13.46 -11.65
C LYS A 409 -20.17 -14.89 -11.09
N ASP A 410 -19.15 -15.66 -11.47
CA ASP A 410 -18.99 -17.07 -11.09
C ASP A 410 -18.82 -17.24 -9.58
N SER A 411 -18.14 -16.31 -8.89
CA SER A 411 -18.08 -16.33 -7.42
C SER A 411 -19.47 -16.18 -6.78
N PHE A 412 -20.33 -15.31 -7.32
CA PHE A 412 -21.68 -15.10 -6.80
C PHE A 412 -22.60 -16.30 -7.10
N ASP A 413 -22.53 -16.87 -8.30
CA ASP A 413 -23.28 -18.10 -8.65
C ASP A 413 -22.85 -19.29 -7.76
N LYS A 414 -21.56 -19.42 -7.42
CA LYS A 414 -21.04 -20.47 -6.52
C LYS A 414 -21.59 -20.40 -5.09
N ILE A 415 -21.87 -19.20 -4.58
CA ILE A 415 -22.48 -19.01 -3.24
C ILE A 415 -24.01 -18.86 -3.29
N GLY A 416 -24.64 -19.09 -4.45
CA GLY A 416 -26.09 -18.96 -4.64
C GLY A 416 -26.62 -17.52 -4.70
N ASN A 417 -25.77 -16.49 -4.73
CA ASN A 417 -26.21 -15.10 -4.86
C ASN A 417 -26.54 -14.75 -6.31
N HIS A 418 -27.62 -15.33 -6.82
CA HIS A 418 -28.05 -15.16 -8.21
C HIS A 418 -28.45 -13.70 -8.55
N ILE A 419 -28.79 -12.86 -7.58
CA ILE A 419 -29.13 -11.45 -7.82
C ILE A 419 -27.89 -10.67 -8.27
N GLU A 420 -26.79 -10.74 -7.51
CA GLU A 420 -25.53 -10.10 -7.90
C GLU A 420 -24.90 -10.79 -9.13
N ALA A 421 -24.98 -12.13 -9.25
CA ALA A 421 -24.52 -12.83 -10.44
C ALA A 421 -25.23 -12.34 -11.73
N ASN A 422 -26.55 -12.08 -11.67
CA ASN A 422 -27.32 -11.52 -12.78
C ASN A 422 -26.87 -10.10 -13.16
N LYS A 423 -26.52 -9.25 -12.18
CA LYS A 423 -25.97 -7.90 -12.41
C LYS A 423 -24.64 -7.97 -13.17
N PHE A 424 -23.70 -8.81 -12.72
CA PHE A 424 -22.41 -8.98 -13.42
C PHE A 424 -22.53 -9.70 -14.77
N PHE A 425 -23.52 -10.58 -14.96
CA PHE A 425 -23.83 -11.15 -16.27
C PHE A 425 -24.24 -10.09 -17.31
N VAL A 426 -25.03 -9.08 -16.93
CA VAL A 426 -25.41 -7.98 -17.83
C VAL A 426 -24.20 -7.14 -18.24
N LEU A 427 -23.27 -6.91 -17.30
CA LEU A 427 -22.00 -6.24 -17.58
C LEU A 427 -21.14 -7.08 -18.54
N GLU A 428 -21.02 -8.41 -18.32
CA GLU A 428 -20.30 -9.32 -19.21
C GLU A 428 -20.85 -9.26 -20.65
N MET A 429 -22.18 -9.29 -20.80
CA MET A 429 -22.83 -9.22 -22.12
C MET A 429 -22.64 -7.85 -22.78
N THR A 430 -22.74 -6.76 -22.02
CA THR A 430 -22.45 -5.40 -22.51
C THR A 430 -21.00 -5.30 -23.03
N LYS A 431 -20.04 -5.90 -22.34
CA LYS A 431 -18.64 -6.00 -22.80
C LYS A 431 -18.46 -6.85 -24.05
N TYR A 432 -19.14 -8.00 -24.12
CA TYR A 432 -19.14 -8.83 -25.32
C TYR A 432 -19.72 -8.10 -26.54
N LYS A 433 -20.77 -7.29 -26.36
CA LYS A 433 -21.33 -6.42 -27.41
C LYS A 433 -20.31 -5.45 -28.00
N GLN A 434 -19.49 -4.82 -27.14
CA GLN A 434 -18.40 -3.92 -27.56
C GLN A 434 -17.33 -4.68 -28.36
N GLY A 435 -17.03 -5.94 -28.03
CA GLY A 435 -16.18 -6.80 -28.86
C GLY A 435 -16.79 -7.19 -30.21
N LEU A 436 -18.14 -7.29 -30.29
CA LEU A 436 -18.86 -7.63 -31.52
C LEU A 436 -19.11 -6.42 -32.45
N SER A 437 -19.06 -5.18 -31.97
CA SER A 437 -19.30 -4.00 -32.84
C SER A 437 -18.32 -3.96 -34.00
N ASN A 438 -17.06 -4.33 -33.74
CA ASN A 438 -15.94 -4.25 -34.67
C ASN A 438 -15.87 -5.43 -35.66
N LYS A 439 -16.76 -6.43 -35.53
CA LYS A 439 -16.88 -7.56 -36.46
C LYS A 439 -17.97 -7.30 -37.52
N PRO A 440 -17.83 -7.86 -38.75
CA PRO A 440 -18.88 -7.78 -39.77
C PRO A 440 -20.19 -8.42 -39.27
N LEU A 441 -21.31 -8.11 -39.92
CA LEU A 441 -22.62 -8.70 -39.60
C LEU A 441 -22.58 -10.23 -39.81
N ASN A 442 -22.65 -10.97 -38.71
CA ASN A 442 -22.76 -12.42 -38.69
C ASN A 442 -24.02 -12.87 -37.91
N GLN A 443 -24.32 -14.17 -37.98
CA GLN A 443 -25.46 -14.77 -37.28
C GLN A 443 -25.43 -14.51 -35.76
N GLU A 444 -24.25 -14.55 -35.14
CA GLU A 444 -24.06 -14.27 -33.72
C GLU A 444 -24.50 -12.85 -33.35
N LYS A 445 -24.10 -11.84 -34.13
CA LYS A 445 -24.45 -10.43 -33.92
C LYS A 445 -25.96 -10.19 -34.04
N LEU A 446 -26.64 -10.90 -34.96
CA LEU A 446 -28.10 -10.87 -35.07
C LEU A 446 -28.78 -11.53 -33.87
N ILE A 447 -28.37 -12.74 -33.47
CA ILE A 447 -28.90 -13.44 -32.30
C ILE A 447 -28.68 -12.63 -31.02
N PHE A 448 -27.51 -12.00 -30.88
CA PHE A 448 -27.16 -11.17 -29.75
C PHE A 448 -28.04 -9.91 -29.67
N TRP A 449 -28.23 -9.21 -30.79
CA TRP A 449 -29.12 -8.04 -30.88
C TRP A 449 -30.59 -8.41 -30.59
N LEU A 450 -31.07 -9.55 -31.09
CA LEU A 450 -32.41 -10.06 -30.79
C LEU A 450 -32.57 -10.35 -29.29
N ASN A 451 -31.62 -11.04 -28.65
CA ASN A 451 -31.67 -11.30 -27.19
C ASN A 451 -31.62 -10.02 -26.34
N GLU A 452 -30.87 -9.01 -26.76
CA GLU A 452 -30.86 -7.68 -26.12
C GLU A 452 -32.25 -7.03 -26.20
N LYS A 453 -32.82 -6.94 -27.41
CA LYS A 453 -34.07 -6.19 -27.67
C LYS A 453 -35.35 -6.93 -27.28
N THR A 454 -35.32 -8.26 -27.19
CA THR A 454 -36.49 -9.04 -26.78
C THR A 454 -36.58 -9.23 -25.27
N SER A 455 -35.46 -9.46 -24.57
CA SER A 455 -35.47 -9.87 -23.15
C SER A 455 -34.45 -9.16 -22.26
N ASN A 456 -33.70 -8.18 -22.76
CA ASN A 456 -32.54 -7.59 -22.08
C ASN A 456 -31.57 -8.68 -21.58
N PHE A 457 -31.15 -9.56 -22.49
CA PHE A 457 -30.35 -10.75 -22.19
C PHE A 457 -30.98 -11.71 -21.17
N GLY A 458 -32.31 -11.79 -21.11
CA GLY A 458 -33.06 -12.60 -20.15
C GLY A 458 -33.21 -11.96 -18.76
N GLN A 459 -33.07 -10.64 -18.62
CA GLN A 459 -33.36 -9.90 -17.38
C GLN A 459 -34.74 -9.26 -17.34
N SER A 460 -35.44 -9.13 -18.46
CA SER A 460 -36.84 -8.67 -18.50
C SER A 460 -37.73 -9.79 -18.99
N TYR A 461 -38.67 -10.23 -18.16
CA TYR A 461 -39.77 -11.10 -18.58
C TYR A 461 -40.95 -10.30 -19.14
N LEU A 462 -41.09 -9.03 -18.75
CA LEU A 462 -42.12 -8.12 -19.28
C LEU A 462 -41.90 -7.84 -20.77
N LEU A 463 -40.66 -7.59 -21.18
CA LEU A 463 -40.36 -7.22 -22.57
C LEU A 463 -40.73 -8.33 -23.58
N PRO A 464 -40.41 -9.63 -23.37
CA PRO A 464 -40.91 -10.73 -24.19
C PRO A 464 -42.45 -10.83 -24.19
N THR A 465 -43.12 -10.62 -23.05
CA THR A 465 -44.59 -10.68 -23.00
C THR A 465 -45.26 -9.54 -23.77
N LEU A 466 -44.68 -8.33 -23.75
CA LEU A 466 -45.13 -7.21 -24.59
C LEU A 466 -44.93 -7.51 -26.07
N TRP A 467 -43.79 -8.12 -26.45
CA TRP A 467 -43.57 -8.58 -27.82
C TRP A 467 -44.58 -9.65 -28.26
N ILE A 468 -44.97 -10.60 -27.37
CA ILE A 468 -46.02 -11.58 -27.67
C ILE A 468 -47.33 -10.85 -28.00
N VAL A 469 -47.79 -9.93 -27.15
CA VAL A 469 -49.02 -9.16 -27.38
C VAL A 469 -48.96 -8.39 -28.70
N PHE A 470 -47.84 -7.71 -28.98
CA PHE A 470 -47.62 -6.97 -30.22
C PHE A 470 -47.70 -7.86 -31.47
N PHE A 471 -46.99 -8.99 -31.47
CA PHE A 471 -47.04 -9.94 -32.59
C PHE A 471 -48.40 -10.64 -32.70
N SER A 472 -49.14 -10.85 -31.60
CA SER A 472 -50.53 -11.33 -31.66
C SER A 472 -51.46 -10.36 -32.37
N VAL A 473 -51.32 -9.05 -32.12
CA VAL A 473 -52.08 -8.01 -32.84
C VAL A 473 -51.72 -8.00 -34.33
N ILE A 474 -50.44 -8.05 -34.70
CA ILE A 474 -50.03 -8.11 -36.11
C ILE A 474 -50.57 -9.37 -36.79
N TYR A 475 -50.47 -10.53 -36.15
CA TYR A 475 -50.96 -11.78 -36.71
C TYR A 475 -52.48 -11.75 -36.95
N TYR A 476 -53.23 -11.17 -36.01
CA TYR A 476 -54.67 -10.96 -36.15
C TYR A 476 -55.02 -10.00 -37.30
N LEU A 477 -54.27 -8.92 -37.50
CA LEU A 477 -54.46 -8.01 -38.63
C LEU A 477 -54.13 -8.67 -39.98
N LEU A 478 -53.10 -9.53 -40.05
CA LEU A 478 -52.78 -10.32 -41.25
C LEU A 478 -53.89 -11.33 -41.57
N ILE A 479 -54.47 -11.95 -40.54
CA ILE A 479 -55.66 -12.81 -40.66
C ILE A 479 -56.83 -12.06 -41.32
N LEU A 480 -57.19 -10.89 -40.79
CA LEU A 480 -58.28 -10.09 -41.36
C LEU A 480 -57.98 -9.62 -42.79
N GLY A 481 -56.71 -9.26 -43.07
CA GLY A 481 -56.29 -8.84 -44.40
C GLY A 481 -56.33 -9.96 -45.44
N HIS A 482 -56.07 -11.20 -45.03
CA HIS A 482 -56.21 -12.39 -45.88
C HIS A 482 -57.68 -12.75 -46.11
N GLU A 483 -58.51 -12.78 -45.05
CA GLU A 483 -59.97 -12.97 -45.16
C GLU A 483 -60.63 -11.92 -46.07
N GLY A 484 -60.18 -10.66 -46.00
CA GLY A 484 -60.62 -9.57 -46.87
C GLY A 484 -59.97 -9.51 -48.26
N ASN A 485 -59.12 -10.50 -48.63
CA ASN A 485 -58.36 -10.53 -49.89
C ASN A 485 -57.55 -9.24 -50.20
N LEU A 486 -57.16 -8.47 -49.17
CA LEU A 486 -56.58 -7.14 -49.34
C LEU A 486 -55.31 -7.15 -50.21
N LEU A 487 -54.45 -8.15 -50.03
CA LEU A 487 -53.20 -8.29 -50.80
C LEU A 487 -53.46 -8.38 -52.32
N TYR A 488 -54.42 -9.22 -52.72
CA TYR A 488 -54.77 -9.45 -54.12
C TYR A 488 -55.57 -8.29 -54.74
N ASN A 489 -56.23 -7.48 -53.91
CA ASN A 489 -56.93 -6.26 -54.31
C ASN A 489 -55.98 -5.06 -54.44
N LEU A 490 -54.89 -5.02 -53.67
CA LEU A 490 -53.93 -3.91 -53.64
C LEU A 490 -52.91 -3.93 -54.80
N VAL A 491 -52.51 -5.12 -55.28
CA VAL A 491 -51.54 -5.24 -56.39
C VAL A 491 -52.00 -6.24 -57.47
N PRO A 492 -53.14 -6.01 -58.17
CA PRO A 492 -53.68 -6.96 -59.15
C PRO A 492 -52.69 -7.48 -60.21
N PRO A 493 -51.77 -6.67 -60.77
CA PRO A 493 -50.80 -7.16 -61.76
C PRO A 493 -49.78 -8.18 -61.24
N ALA A 494 -49.61 -8.28 -59.91
CA ALA A 494 -48.67 -9.21 -59.29
C ALA A 494 -49.32 -10.52 -58.82
N ASN A 495 -50.65 -10.67 -58.96
CA ASN A 495 -51.39 -11.76 -58.34
C ASN A 495 -50.92 -13.16 -58.76
N GLU A 496 -50.62 -13.40 -60.04
CA GLU A 496 -50.09 -14.72 -60.48
C GLU A 496 -48.73 -15.04 -59.85
N ALA A 497 -47.83 -14.06 -59.76
CA ALA A 497 -46.53 -14.24 -59.13
C ALA A 497 -46.66 -14.47 -57.62
N ILE A 498 -47.55 -13.72 -56.94
CA ILE A 498 -47.85 -13.89 -55.51
C ILE A 498 -48.43 -15.28 -55.23
N ILE A 499 -49.39 -15.75 -56.03
CA ILE A 499 -49.99 -17.08 -55.88
C ILE A 499 -48.93 -18.18 -56.07
N SER A 500 -48.11 -18.07 -57.12
CA SER A 500 -47.04 -19.04 -57.39
C SER A 500 -46.06 -19.15 -56.23
N VAL A 501 -45.56 -18.01 -55.74
CA VAL A 501 -44.63 -17.95 -54.60
C VAL A 501 -45.30 -18.44 -53.31
N SER A 502 -46.53 -18.02 -53.02
CA SER A 502 -47.26 -18.41 -51.80
C SER A 502 -47.53 -19.91 -51.78
N ASN A 503 -47.90 -20.52 -52.91
CA ASN A 503 -48.15 -21.96 -52.98
C ASN A 503 -46.89 -22.78 -52.67
N VAL A 504 -45.72 -22.34 -53.16
CA VAL A 504 -44.44 -23.00 -52.84
C VAL A 504 -44.13 -22.91 -51.34
N PHE A 505 -44.19 -21.72 -50.75
CA PHE A 505 -43.87 -21.54 -49.33
C PHE A 505 -44.89 -22.19 -48.39
N ASN A 506 -46.19 -22.10 -48.70
CA ASN A 506 -47.25 -22.78 -47.95
C ASN A 506 -47.12 -24.30 -48.06
N GLY A 507 -46.81 -24.83 -49.25
CA GLY A 507 -46.54 -26.26 -49.45
C GLY A 507 -45.35 -26.76 -48.64
N ILE A 508 -44.27 -25.98 -48.53
CA ILE A 508 -43.13 -26.29 -47.64
C ILE A 508 -43.60 -26.30 -46.17
N ALA A 509 -44.31 -25.26 -45.72
CA ALA A 509 -44.75 -25.13 -44.34
C ALA A 509 -45.73 -26.23 -43.91
N ALA A 510 -46.69 -26.60 -44.76
CA ALA A 510 -47.68 -27.65 -44.49
C ALA A 510 -47.07 -29.05 -44.25
N ASN A 511 -45.82 -29.26 -44.66
CA ASN A 511 -45.08 -30.50 -44.45
C ASN A 511 -44.22 -30.50 -43.17
N ILE A 512 -44.15 -29.39 -42.43
CA ILE A 512 -43.43 -29.31 -41.15
C ILE A 512 -44.32 -29.89 -40.04
N ILE A 513 -44.18 -31.20 -39.85
CA ILE A 513 -45.04 -32.06 -39.00
C ILE A 513 -45.38 -31.46 -37.62
N PRO A 514 -44.44 -30.91 -36.82
CA PRO A 514 -44.74 -30.40 -35.48
C PRO A 514 -45.76 -29.26 -35.46
N PHE A 515 -45.82 -28.45 -36.52
CA PHE A 515 -46.71 -27.29 -36.61
C PHE A 515 -47.97 -27.55 -37.46
N LYS A 516 -48.03 -28.63 -38.24
CA LYS A 516 -49.08 -28.89 -39.25
C LYS A 516 -50.52 -28.69 -38.77
N LYS A 517 -50.84 -29.05 -37.51
CA LYS A 517 -52.19 -28.88 -36.93
C LYS A 517 -52.51 -27.47 -36.43
N LEU A 518 -51.51 -26.59 -36.37
CA LEU A 518 -51.61 -25.20 -35.92
C LEU A 518 -51.63 -24.22 -37.10
N LEU A 519 -51.09 -24.62 -38.26
CA LEU A 519 -51.05 -23.78 -39.45
C LEU A 519 -52.45 -23.51 -40.00
N ARG A 520 -52.69 -22.27 -40.44
CA ARG A 520 -53.94 -21.88 -41.08
C ARG A 520 -53.87 -22.11 -42.59
N GLU A 521 -54.90 -22.76 -43.13
CA GLU A 521 -55.06 -23.05 -44.56
C GLU A 521 -54.97 -21.76 -45.40
N GLY A 522 -54.19 -21.79 -46.48
CA GLY A 522 -53.91 -20.64 -47.35
C GLY A 522 -52.88 -19.63 -46.80
N MET A 523 -52.45 -19.76 -45.55
CA MET A 523 -51.43 -18.93 -44.89
C MET A 523 -50.44 -19.76 -44.08
N GLU A 524 -50.15 -20.98 -44.51
CA GLU A 524 -49.39 -21.97 -43.75
C GLU A 524 -47.99 -21.46 -43.41
N PHE A 525 -47.32 -20.80 -44.36
CA PHE A 525 -45.99 -20.23 -44.15
C PHE A 525 -46.00 -19.05 -43.16
N THR A 526 -46.92 -18.10 -43.34
CA THR A 526 -47.08 -16.96 -42.43
C THR A 526 -47.39 -17.44 -41.02
N SER A 527 -48.34 -18.38 -40.88
CA SER A 527 -48.70 -18.99 -39.61
C SER A 527 -47.47 -19.61 -38.91
N LEU A 528 -46.68 -20.39 -39.65
CA LEU A 528 -45.47 -21.03 -39.15
C LEU A 528 -44.46 -20.01 -38.60
N VAL A 529 -44.20 -18.92 -39.34
CA VAL A 529 -43.28 -17.85 -38.90
C VAL A 529 -43.74 -17.25 -37.57
N PHE A 530 -45.04 -16.95 -37.42
CA PHE A 530 -45.58 -16.42 -36.16
C PHE A 530 -45.50 -17.45 -35.01
N TYR A 531 -45.75 -18.74 -35.26
CA TYR A 531 -45.57 -19.77 -34.22
C TYR A 531 -44.10 -19.90 -33.75
N VAL A 532 -43.13 -19.79 -34.66
CA VAL A 532 -41.71 -19.79 -34.30
C VAL A 532 -41.35 -18.55 -33.47
N ILE A 533 -41.89 -17.37 -33.82
CA ILE A 533 -41.74 -16.14 -33.02
C ILE A 533 -42.35 -16.30 -31.62
N PHE A 534 -43.60 -16.78 -31.51
CA PHE A 534 -44.26 -16.98 -30.21
C PHE A 534 -43.52 -18.00 -29.35
N ALA A 535 -43.11 -19.15 -29.91
CA ALA A 535 -42.34 -20.16 -29.18
C ALA A 535 -41.02 -19.58 -28.64
N SER A 536 -40.32 -18.78 -29.44
CA SER A 536 -39.07 -18.11 -29.04
C SER A 536 -39.30 -17.11 -27.90
N LEU A 537 -40.34 -16.28 -27.98
CA LEU A 537 -40.65 -15.27 -26.96
C LEU A 537 -41.19 -15.89 -25.66
N ILE A 538 -41.98 -16.97 -25.75
CA ILE A 538 -42.43 -17.75 -24.58
C ILE A 538 -41.21 -18.36 -23.88
N TRP A 539 -40.27 -18.95 -24.63
CA TRP A 539 -39.03 -19.47 -24.06
C TRP A 539 -38.20 -18.37 -23.36
N GLN A 540 -38.03 -17.21 -24.00
CA GLN A 540 -37.35 -16.06 -23.39
C GLN A 540 -38.05 -15.59 -22.10
N THR A 541 -39.40 -15.58 -22.08
CA THR A 541 -40.19 -15.27 -20.89
C THR A 541 -39.88 -16.26 -19.76
N ILE A 542 -39.92 -17.57 -20.03
CA ILE A 542 -39.65 -18.63 -19.05
C ILE A 542 -38.21 -18.52 -18.50
N VAL A 543 -37.22 -18.28 -19.37
CA VAL A 543 -35.82 -18.09 -18.96
C VAL A 543 -35.66 -16.86 -18.07
N ALA A 544 -36.29 -15.74 -18.42
CA ALA A 544 -36.23 -14.52 -17.63
C ALA A 544 -36.92 -14.67 -16.27
N VAL A 545 -38.12 -15.27 -16.22
CA VAL A 545 -38.81 -15.58 -14.95
C VAL A 545 -37.93 -16.48 -14.09
N LYS A 546 -37.37 -17.56 -14.64
CA LYS A 546 -36.51 -18.50 -13.90
C LYS A 546 -35.27 -17.84 -13.30
N ARG A 547 -34.73 -16.79 -13.92
CA ARG A 547 -33.60 -16.00 -13.39
C ARG A 547 -34.00 -15.04 -12.28
N HIS A 548 -35.23 -14.53 -12.29
CA HIS A 548 -35.78 -13.69 -11.21
C HIS A 548 -36.28 -14.50 -10.01
N THR A 549 -36.79 -15.72 -10.23
CA THR A 549 -37.36 -16.56 -9.16
C THR A 549 -36.36 -17.50 -8.49
N ARG A 550 -35.17 -17.68 -9.05
CA ARG A 550 -34.07 -18.39 -8.39
C ARG A 550 -33.41 -17.47 -7.36
N ARG A 551 -33.75 -17.70 -6.09
CA ARG A 551 -32.98 -17.27 -4.93
C ARG A 551 -31.99 -18.35 -4.54
#